data_AF-A0A9D6V6M2-F1
#
_entry.id   AF-A0A9D6V6M2-F1
#
_cell.length_a   1.000
_cell.length_b   1.000
_cell.length_c   1.000
_cell.angle_alpha   90.00
_cell.angle_beta   90.00
_cell.angle_gamma   90.00
#
_symmetry.space_group_name_H-M   'P 1'
#
loop_
_entity.id
_entity.type
_entity.pdbx_description
1 polymer ?
#
loop_
_entity_poly.entity_id
_entity_poly.type
_entity_poly.pdbx_seq_one_letter_code
_entity_poly.pdbx_strand_id
1 'polypeptide(L)'
;MKKISIVVFCIDYRFWPQALPLLKKKYGDFDLIEMAGSSKNLISPLEKEDKITLLENIEISMRLHNPQKLILTNHIDCGAYGGSKNFKSRKEEIKFHREELKKAKKIILKKFPRLPVEIELLIMDNNGKIKLNRAKT
;
A
#
# COMPACT_ATOMS: atom_id res chain seq x y z
N MET A 1 22.24 10.49 -7.42
CA MET A 1 21.43 9.27 -7.63
C MET A 1 19.95 9.64 -7.60
N LYS A 2 19.18 9.13 -8.55
CA LYS A 2 17.72 9.28 -8.57
C LYS A 2 17.16 8.55 -7.34
N LYS A 3 16.35 9.24 -6.55
CA LYS A 3 15.76 8.67 -5.33
C LYS A 3 14.59 7.77 -5.76
N ILE A 4 14.79 6.46 -5.71
CA ILE A 4 13.77 5.45 -6.03
C ILE A 4 13.05 5.06 -4.74
N SER A 5 11.75 4.83 -4.81
CA SER A 5 10.95 4.24 -3.73
C SER A 5 10.39 2.88 -4.13
N ILE A 6 9.80 2.14 -3.19
CA ILE A 6 8.93 0.99 -3.49
C ILE A 6 7.50 1.38 -3.17
N VAL A 7 6.55 1.04 -4.02
CA VAL A 7 5.11 1.17 -3.75
C VAL A 7 4.49 -0.21 -3.80
N VAL A 8 3.86 -0.64 -2.70
CA VAL A 8 2.98 -1.81 -2.68
C VAL A 8 1.57 -1.34 -2.94
N PHE A 9 0.93 -1.90 -3.97
CA PHE A 9 -0.31 -1.39 -4.54
C PHE A 9 -1.33 -2.52 -4.81
N CYS A 10 -2.61 -2.19 -4.81
CA CYS A 10 -3.67 -3.16 -5.09
C CYS A 10 -3.87 -3.29 -6.61
N ILE A 11 -4.20 -4.48 -7.11
CA ILE A 11 -4.49 -4.71 -8.54
C ILE A 11 -5.76 -3.97 -9.05
N ASP A 12 -6.42 -3.20 -8.20
CA ASP A 12 -7.66 -2.51 -8.51
C ASP A 12 -7.44 -1.37 -9.50
N TYR A 13 -7.73 -1.66 -10.78
CA TYR A 13 -7.56 -0.75 -11.91
C TYR A 13 -8.30 0.59 -11.74
N ARG A 14 -9.35 0.65 -10.90
CA ARG A 14 -10.10 1.88 -10.64
C ARG A 14 -9.19 2.96 -10.07
N PHE A 15 -8.13 2.56 -9.36
CA PHE A 15 -7.21 3.49 -8.71
C PHE A 15 -6.03 3.93 -9.56
N TRP A 16 -5.55 3.10 -10.51
CA TRP A 16 -4.30 3.34 -11.21
C TRP A 16 -4.20 4.70 -11.94
N PRO A 17 -5.20 5.12 -12.75
CA PRO A 17 -5.06 6.29 -13.60
C PRO A 17 -4.84 7.60 -12.82
N GLN A 18 -5.33 7.67 -11.58
CA GLN A 18 -5.20 8.84 -10.73
C GLN A 18 -4.19 8.64 -9.61
N ALA A 19 -4.12 7.46 -8.99
CA ALA A 19 -3.26 7.22 -7.84
C ALA A 19 -1.77 7.16 -8.22
N LEU A 20 -1.41 6.48 -9.32
CA LEU A 20 0.00 6.31 -9.70
C LEU A 20 0.66 7.66 -10.04
N PRO A 21 0.05 8.58 -10.81
CA PRO A 21 0.61 9.91 -11.01
C PRO A 21 0.74 10.72 -9.71
N LEU A 22 -0.24 10.61 -8.80
CA LEU A 22 -0.17 11.29 -7.49
C LEU A 22 0.96 10.75 -6.62
N LEU A 23 1.15 9.43 -6.58
CA LEU A 23 2.25 8.79 -5.87
C LEU A 23 3.59 9.17 -6.48
N LYS A 24 3.69 9.20 -7.82
CA LYS A 24 4.92 9.59 -8.53
C LYS A 24 5.29 11.04 -8.25
N LYS A 25 4.30 11.94 -8.29
CA LYS A 25 4.49 13.35 -7.93
C LYS A 25 4.98 13.52 -6.48
N LYS A 26 4.49 12.67 -5.56
CA LYS A 26 4.81 12.77 -4.13
C LYS A 26 6.13 12.09 -3.74
N TYR A 27 6.44 10.94 -4.34
CA TYR A 27 7.52 10.05 -3.91
C TYR A 27 8.65 9.87 -4.92
N GLY A 28 8.53 10.46 -6.11
CA GLY A 28 9.47 10.28 -7.21
C GLY A 28 9.20 8.99 -7.98
N ASP A 29 10.21 8.49 -8.68
CA ASP A 29 10.12 7.18 -9.33
C ASP A 29 10.09 6.07 -8.29
N PHE A 30 9.41 4.98 -8.63
CA PHE A 30 9.28 3.84 -7.74
C PHE A 30 9.18 2.52 -8.51
N ASP A 31 9.60 1.46 -7.84
CA ASP A 31 9.22 0.10 -8.20
C ASP A 31 7.79 -0.15 -7.71
N LEU A 32 6.92 -0.62 -8.60
CA LEU A 32 5.54 -0.94 -8.28
C LEU A 32 5.40 -2.46 -8.06
N ILE A 33 4.96 -2.86 -6.88
CA ILE A 33 4.60 -4.25 -6.56
C ILE A 33 3.09 -4.31 -6.40
N GLU A 34 2.41 -5.02 -7.30
CA GLU A 34 0.96 -5.11 -7.33
C GLU A 34 0.47 -6.45 -6.81
N MET A 35 -0.50 -6.43 -5.88
CA MET A 35 -1.10 -7.65 -5.36
C MET A 35 -2.51 -7.39 -4.83
N ALA A 36 -3.43 -8.34 -4.99
CA ALA A 36 -4.81 -8.18 -4.52
C ALA A 36 -4.83 -7.88 -3.01
N GLY A 37 -5.43 -6.76 -2.61
CA GLY A 37 -5.45 -6.31 -1.22
C GLY A 37 -4.15 -5.66 -0.71
N SER A 38 -3.12 -5.53 -1.55
CA SER A 38 -1.89 -4.78 -1.24
C SER A 38 -1.28 -5.21 0.10
N SER A 39 -1.28 -4.31 1.11
CA SER A 39 -0.71 -4.57 2.43
C SER A 39 -1.42 -5.66 3.24
N LYS A 40 -2.64 -6.06 2.83
CA LYS A 40 -3.35 -7.22 3.39
C LYS A 40 -2.46 -8.46 3.45
N ASN A 41 -1.67 -8.68 2.42
CA ASN A 41 -0.85 -9.89 2.28
C ASN A 41 0.31 -9.96 3.28
N LEU A 42 0.65 -8.85 3.94
CA LEU A 42 1.59 -8.89 5.06
C LEU A 42 0.93 -9.37 6.35
N ILE A 43 -0.37 -9.07 6.52
CA ILE A 43 -1.12 -9.19 7.77
C ILE A 43 -1.94 -10.49 7.81
N SER A 44 -2.76 -10.69 6.77
CA SER A 44 -3.71 -11.80 6.62
C SER A 44 -3.73 -12.22 5.15
N PRO A 45 -2.64 -12.76 4.60
CA PRO A 45 -2.64 -13.23 3.21
C PRO A 45 -3.69 -14.34 3.00
N LEU A 46 -4.13 -14.53 1.76
CA LEU A 46 -5.02 -15.64 1.42
C LEU A 46 -4.25 -16.95 1.56
N GLU A 47 -3.08 -17.01 0.91
CA GLU A 47 -2.14 -18.12 1.02
C GLU A 47 -0.83 -17.64 1.67
N LYS A 48 -0.13 -18.50 2.41
CA LYS A 48 1.11 -18.08 3.11
C LYS A 48 2.17 -17.55 2.13
N GLU A 49 2.15 -18.08 0.92
CA GLU A 49 3.02 -17.79 -0.21
C GLU A 49 2.85 -16.35 -0.70
N ASP A 50 1.67 -15.73 -0.56
CA ASP A 50 1.45 -14.32 -0.93
C ASP A 50 2.36 -13.40 -0.11
N LYS A 51 2.48 -13.68 1.20
CA LYS A 51 3.34 -12.91 2.10
C LYS A 51 4.81 -13.08 1.73
N ILE A 52 5.22 -14.31 1.42
CA ILE A 52 6.59 -14.64 1.04
C ILE A 52 6.94 -13.89 -0.25
N THR A 53 6.11 -14.03 -1.28
CA THR A 53 6.27 -13.39 -2.59
C THR A 53 6.39 -11.86 -2.46
N LEU A 54 5.55 -11.22 -1.64
CA LEU A 54 5.62 -9.77 -1.43
C LEU A 54 6.93 -9.36 -0.74
N LEU A 55 7.37 -10.10 0.26
CA LEU A 55 8.63 -9.80 0.96
C LEU A 55 9.85 -10.01 0.06
N GLU A 56 9.85 -11.06 -0.76
CA GLU A 56 10.92 -11.34 -1.73
C GLU A 56 11.02 -10.23 -2.78
N ASN A 57 9.89 -9.74 -3.31
CA ASN A 57 9.92 -8.62 -4.27
C ASN A 57 10.45 -7.31 -3.64
N ILE A 58 10.13 -7.05 -2.37
CA ILE A 58 10.71 -5.93 -1.62
C ILE A 58 12.24 -6.10 -1.50
N GLU A 59 12.71 -7.29 -1.16
CA GLU A 59 14.13 -7.61 -1.03
C GLU A 59 14.88 -7.51 -2.37
N ILE A 60 14.27 -7.97 -3.46
CA ILE A 60 14.80 -7.83 -4.82
C ILE A 60 14.95 -6.35 -5.18
N SER A 61 13.92 -5.52 -4.97
CA SER A 61 14.03 -4.08 -5.21
C SER A 61 15.13 -3.44 -4.33
N MET A 62 15.22 -3.83 -3.07
CA MET A 62 16.29 -3.36 -2.18
C MET A 62 17.69 -3.65 -2.72
N ARG A 63 17.90 -4.87 -3.22
CA ARG A 63 19.18 -5.32 -3.78
C ARG A 63 19.51 -4.65 -5.11
N LEU A 64 18.53 -4.48 -5.99
CA LEU A 64 18.75 -4.00 -7.36
C LEU A 64 18.78 -2.48 -7.46
N HIS A 65 17.89 -1.78 -6.72
CA HIS A 65 17.62 -0.36 -6.94
C HIS A 65 17.90 0.51 -5.70
N ASN A 66 18.24 -0.08 -4.55
CA ASN A 66 18.58 0.60 -3.29
C ASN A 66 17.59 1.76 -2.95
N PRO A 67 16.30 1.44 -2.75
CA PRO A 67 15.26 2.43 -2.59
C PRO A 67 15.37 3.15 -1.25
N GLN A 68 14.96 4.41 -1.23
CA GLN A 68 15.03 5.25 -0.04
C GLN A 68 13.91 5.01 0.97
N LYS A 69 12.81 4.39 0.52
CA LYS A 69 11.63 4.12 1.34
C LYS A 69 10.69 3.12 0.67
N LEU A 70 9.86 2.49 1.49
CA LEU A 70 8.69 1.71 1.10
C LEU A 70 7.41 2.50 1.41
N ILE A 71 6.48 2.53 0.46
CA ILE A 71 5.15 3.09 0.62
C ILE A 71 4.16 1.93 0.57
N LEU A 72 3.53 1.67 1.71
CA LEU A 72 2.41 0.73 1.76
C LEU A 72 1.13 1.47 1.47
N THR A 73 0.36 0.99 0.50
CA THR A 73 -0.94 1.56 0.16
C THR A 73 -2.07 0.60 0.50
N ASN A 74 -3.21 1.15 0.92
CA ASN A 74 -4.51 0.49 0.85
C ASN A 74 -5.49 1.45 0.18
N HIS A 75 -6.66 0.98 -0.22
CA HIS A 75 -7.74 1.83 -0.70
C HIS A 75 -9.07 1.45 -0.05
N ILE A 76 -9.99 2.42 0.02
CA ILE A 76 -11.38 2.14 0.38
C ILE A 76 -12.08 1.36 -0.74
N ASP A 77 -13.16 0.68 -0.40
CA ASP A 77 -13.91 -0.22 -1.28
C ASP A 77 -13.03 -1.32 -1.90
N CYS A 78 -12.10 -1.84 -1.12
CA CYS A 78 -11.20 -2.91 -1.57
C CYS A 78 -11.88 -4.28 -1.52
N GLY A 79 -12.05 -4.91 -2.69
CA GLY A 79 -12.68 -6.24 -2.81
C GLY A 79 -12.00 -7.32 -1.98
N ALA A 80 -10.66 -7.31 -1.89
CA ALA A 80 -9.90 -8.26 -1.06
C ALA A 80 -10.17 -8.11 0.46
N TYR A 81 -10.73 -6.98 0.90
CA TYR A 81 -11.20 -6.74 2.27
C TYR A 81 -12.74 -6.86 2.40
N GLY A 82 -13.43 -7.31 1.35
CA GLY A 82 -14.88 -7.47 1.31
C GLY A 82 -15.66 -6.26 0.76
N GLY A 83 -14.97 -5.19 0.37
CA GLY A 83 -15.56 -3.94 -0.14
C GLY A 83 -16.21 -3.09 0.96
N SER A 84 -16.66 -1.87 0.59
CA SER A 84 -17.21 -0.92 1.56
C SER A 84 -18.49 -1.44 2.25
N LYS A 85 -19.21 -2.37 1.61
CA LYS A 85 -20.41 -3.01 2.16
C LYS A 85 -20.17 -3.79 3.47
N ASN A 86 -18.92 -4.15 3.76
CA ASN A 86 -18.56 -4.89 4.98
C ASN A 86 -18.34 -3.96 6.20
N PHE A 87 -18.49 -2.65 6.02
CA PHE A 87 -18.31 -1.65 7.06
C PHE A 87 -19.61 -0.89 7.30
N LYS A 88 -19.89 -0.50 8.55
CA LYS A 88 -21.11 0.25 8.91
C LYS A 88 -21.07 1.68 8.38
N SER A 89 -19.87 2.21 8.13
CA SER A 89 -19.70 3.55 7.59
C SER A 89 -18.33 3.72 6.91
N ARG A 90 -18.25 4.70 6.01
CA ARG A 90 -16.98 5.14 5.41
C ARG A 90 -15.92 5.54 6.45
N LYS A 91 -16.33 6.10 7.59
CA LYS A 91 -15.42 6.46 8.69
C LYS A 91 -14.81 5.23 9.35
N GLU A 92 -15.60 4.18 9.54
CA GLU A 92 -15.14 2.90 10.09
C GLU A 92 -14.17 2.22 9.14
N GLU A 93 -14.48 2.16 7.84
CA GLU A 93 -13.60 1.62 6.81
C GLU A 93 -12.25 2.34 6.76
N ILE A 94 -12.26 3.68 6.75
CA ILE A 94 -11.03 4.49 6.79
C ILE A 94 -10.19 4.16 8.05
N LYS A 95 -10.84 4.02 9.21
CA LYS A 95 -10.16 3.66 10.46
C LYS A 95 -9.55 2.26 10.33
N PHE A 96 -10.31 1.30 9.82
CA PHE A 96 -9.86 -0.08 9.62
C PHE A 96 -8.62 -0.14 8.72
N HIS A 97 -8.66 0.43 7.52
CA HIS A 97 -7.52 0.38 6.60
C HIS A 97 -6.28 1.10 7.14
N ARG A 98 -6.45 2.18 7.93
CA ARG A 98 -5.32 2.85 8.60
C ARG A 98 -4.67 1.94 9.64
N GLU A 99 -5.46 1.23 10.43
CA GLU A 99 -4.90 0.28 11.41
C GLU A 99 -4.24 -0.93 10.73
N GLU A 100 -4.82 -1.43 9.64
CA GLU A 100 -4.18 -2.46 8.82
C GLU A 100 -2.82 -1.98 8.27
N LEU A 101 -2.77 -0.79 7.68
CA LEU A 101 -1.51 -0.21 7.20
C LEU A 101 -0.47 -0.05 8.31
N LYS A 102 -0.88 0.34 9.53
CA LYS A 102 0.03 0.39 10.69
C LYS A 102 0.55 -0.99 11.08
N LYS A 103 -0.28 -2.04 11.06
CA LYS A 103 0.15 -3.42 11.32
C LYS A 103 1.15 -3.89 10.27
N ALA A 104 0.86 -3.67 8.99
CA ALA A 104 1.78 -3.99 7.89
C ALA A 104 3.11 -3.25 8.03
N LYS A 105 3.09 -1.95 8.37
CA LYS A 105 4.30 -1.16 8.66
C LYS A 105 5.15 -1.79 9.77
N LYS A 106 4.54 -2.24 10.87
CA LYS A 106 5.27 -2.93 11.97
C LYS A 106 5.94 -4.21 11.49
N ILE A 107 5.27 -5.00 10.65
CA ILE A 107 5.83 -6.24 10.07
C ILE A 107 7.04 -5.93 9.20
N ILE A 108 6.95 -4.91 8.33
CA ILE A 108 8.07 -4.48 7.49
C ILE A 108 9.23 -3.98 8.35
N LEU A 109 8.99 -3.09 9.31
CA LEU A 109 10.08 -2.54 10.13
C LEU A 109 10.78 -3.62 10.98
N LYS A 110 10.07 -4.70 11.34
CA LYS A 110 10.68 -5.86 11.99
C LYS A 110 11.61 -6.64 11.04
N LYS A 111 11.24 -6.77 9.76
CA LYS A 111 12.01 -7.53 8.76
C LYS A 111 13.14 -6.71 8.12
N PHE A 112 12.87 -5.43 7.85
CA PHE A 112 13.75 -4.49 7.16
C PHE A 112 13.91 -3.20 8.00
N PRO A 113 14.61 -3.24 9.14
CA PRO A 113 14.65 -2.13 10.10
C PRO A 113 15.30 -0.84 9.56
N ARG A 114 16.11 -0.94 8.50
CA ARG A 114 16.77 0.20 7.86
C ARG A 114 15.98 0.81 6.70
N LEU A 115 14.84 0.24 6.32
CA LEU A 115 14.00 0.73 5.23
C LEU A 115 12.90 1.64 5.81
N PRO A 116 12.94 2.96 5.57
CA PRO A 116 11.86 3.84 6.01
C PRO A 116 10.52 3.44 5.38
N VAL A 117 9.46 3.43 6.18
CA VAL A 117 8.12 3.02 5.72
C VAL A 117 7.11 4.16 5.90
N GLU A 118 6.46 4.55 4.81
CA GLU A 118 5.29 5.42 4.79
C GLU A 118 4.02 4.62 4.46
N ILE A 119 2.87 5.16 4.87
CA ILE A 119 1.56 4.56 4.65
C ILE A 119 0.62 5.57 4.00
N GLU A 120 -0.08 5.14 2.96
CA GLU A 120 -1.03 5.97 2.23
C GLU A 120 -2.36 5.23 2.07
N LEU A 121 -3.46 5.89 2.43
CA LEU A 121 -4.80 5.40 2.14
C LEU A 121 -5.35 6.13 0.93
N LEU A 122 -5.72 5.40 -0.11
CA LEU A 122 -6.36 5.96 -1.30
C LEU A 122 -7.87 6.06 -1.06
N ILE A 123 -8.41 7.26 -1.29
CA ILE A 123 -9.83 7.55 -1.10
C ILE A 123 -10.40 8.05 -2.42
N MET A 124 -11.38 7.33 -2.96
CA MET A 124 -12.19 7.78 -4.10
C MET A 124 -13.43 8.51 -3.57
N ASP A 125 -13.62 9.77 -3.94
CA ASP A 125 -14.84 10.49 -3.61
C ASP A 125 -16.02 10.11 -4.53
N ASN A 126 -17.20 10.68 -4.25
CA ASN A 126 -18.43 10.33 -4.97
C ASN A 126 -18.40 10.74 -6.45
N ASN A 127 -17.45 11.59 -6.85
CA ASN A 127 -17.24 12.01 -8.23
C ASN A 127 -16.15 11.17 -8.92
N GLY A 128 -15.69 10.08 -8.28
CA GLY A 128 -14.62 9.23 -8.81
C GLY A 128 -13.23 9.84 -8.66
N LYS A 129 -13.06 10.96 -7.94
CA LYS A 129 -11.74 11.59 -7.78
C LYS A 129 -10.97 10.93 -6.65
N ILE A 130 -9.74 10.52 -6.95
CA ILE A 130 -8.87 9.83 -5.98
C ILE A 130 -7.95 10.83 -5.28
N LYS A 131 -7.80 10.66 -3.97
CA LYS A 131 -6.90 11.44 -3.12
C LYS A 131 -6.04 10.52 -2.27
N LEU A 132 -4.78 10.90 -2.09
CA LEU A 132 -3.88 10.29 -1.12
C LEU A 132 -4.21 10.83 0.27
N ASN A 133 -4.58 9.96 1.18
CA ASN A 133 -4.83 10.28 2.58
C ASN A 133 -3.72 9.69 3.44
N ARG A 134 -2.70 10.51 3.71
CA ARG A 134 -1.63 10.13 4.63
C ARG A 134 -2.23 9.90 6.00
N ALA A 135 -2.12 8.69 6.52
CA ALA A 135 -2.41 8.46 7.93
C ALA A 135 -1.32 9.18 8.74
N LYS A 136 -1.69 10.17 9.56
CA LYS A 136 -0.76 10.74 10.54
C LYS A 136 -0.34 9.58 11.46
N THR A 137 0.96 9.25 11.41
CA THR A 137 1.61 8.23 12.24
C THR A 137 1.60 8.64 13.69
#